data_AF-A0A2V1B1M7-F1
#
_entry.id   AF-A0A2V1B1M7-F1
#
_cell.length_a   1.000
_cell.length_b   1.000
_cell.length_c   1.000
_cell.angle_alpha   90.00
_cell.angle_beta   90.00
_cell.angle_gamma   90.00
#
_symmetry.space_group_name_H-M   'P 1'
#
loop_
_entity.id
_entity.type
_entity.pdbx_description
1 polymer ?
#
loop_
_entity_poly.entity_id
_entity_poly.type
_entity_poly.pdbx_seq_one_letter_code
_entity_poly.pdbx_strand_id
1 'polypeptide(L)' 'YCNRALRFMDAYRKGLSVKQAAWCVKKQSGHRVISEELIREFDIILERRSEVDELA' A
#
# COMPACT_ATOMS: atom_id res chain seq x y z
N TYR A 1 13.49 16.55 -7.54
CA TYR A 1 12.23 16.17 -6.86
C TYR A 1 11.90 14.73 -7.22
N CYS A 2 12.35 13.76 -6.42
CA CYS A 2 12.23 12.31 -6.72
C CYS A 2 11.40 11.55 -5.66
N ASN A 3 10.64 12.27 -4.82
CA ASN A 3 9.95 11.72 -3.66
C ASN A 3 8.93 10.62 -4.04
N ARG A 4 8.28 10.74 -5.21
CA ARG A 4 7.35 9.71 -5.71
C ARG A 4 8.06 8.39 -6.04
N ALA A 5 9.20 8.46 -6.73
CA ALA A 5 10.00 7.28 -7.06
C ALA A 5 10.56 6.62 -5.80
N LEU A 6 11.02 7.40 -4.82
CA LEU A 6 11.51 6.89 -3.54
C LEU A 6 10.46 6.09 -2.78
N ARG A 7 9.19 6.51 -2.79
CA ARG A 7 8.10 5.77 -2.15
C ARG A 7 7.78 4.46 -2.84
N PHE A 8 7.82 4.43 -4.18
CA PHE A 8 7.66 3.17 -4.91
C PHE A 8 8.82 2.21 -4.60
N MET A 9 10.05 2.71 -4.57
CA MET A 9 11.22 1.90 -4.21
C MET A 9 11.13 1.37 -2.77
N ASP A 10 10.69 2.19 -1.82
CA ASP A 10 10.41 1.77 -0.45
C ASP A 10 9.29 0.72 -0.41
N ALA A 11 8.24 0.89 -1.21
CA ALA A 11 7.14 -0.07 -1.29
C ALA A 11 7.63 -1.46 -1.75
N TYR A 12 8.42 -1.48 -2.82
CA TYR A 12 8.96 -2.72 -3.37
C TYR A 12 9.96 -3.38 -2.44
N ARG A 13 10.78 -2.60 -1.71
CA ARG A 13 11.68 -3.14 -0.68
C ARG A 13 10.91 -3.83 0.46
N LYS A 14 9.68 -3.40 0.72
CA LYS A 14 8.78 -4.00 1.73
C LYS A 14 7.96 -5.17 1.19
N GLY A 15 8.19 -5.59 -0.06
CA GLY A 15 7.48 -6.71 -0.68
C GLY A 15 6.05 -6.40 -1.11
N LEU A 16 5.67 -5.13 -1.22
CA LEU A 16 4.32 -4.74 -1.63
C LEU A 16 4.10 -5.03 -3.11
N SER A 17 2.93 -5.57 -3.43
CA SER A 17 2.45 -5.73 -4.81
C SER A 17 2.24 -4.37 -5.49
N VAL A 18 2.14 -4.37 -6.82
CA VAL A 18 1.93 -3.14 -7.61
C VAL A 18 0.66 -2.39 -7.17
N LYS A 19 -0.43 -3.10 -6.86
CA LYS A 19 -1.69 -2.51 -6.40
C LYS A 19 -1.54 -1.89 -5.00
N GLN A 20 -0.92 -2.62 -4.08
CA GLN A 20 -0.58 -2.15 -2.73
C GLN A 20 0.30 -0.88 -2.79
N ALA A 21 1.38 -0.94 -3.56
CA ALA A 21 2.32 0.17 -3.71
C ALA A 21 1.63 1.42 -4.26
N ALA A 22 0.82 1.30 -5.30
CA ALA A 22 0.10 2.43 -5.89
C ALA A 22 -0.86 3.10 -4.89
N TRP A 23 -1.56 2.30 -4.08
CA TRP A 23 -2.45 2.83 -3.04
C TRP A 23 -1.69 3.52 -1.91
N CYS A 24 -0.62 2.90 -1.42
CA CYS A 24 0.20 3.45 -0.34
C CYS A 24 0.84 4.77 -0.73
N VAL A 25 1.40 4.85 -1.94
CA VAL A 25 2.03 6.07 -2.48
C VAL A 25 1.02 7.19 -2.65
N LYS A 26 -0.23 6.87 -3.03
CA LYS A 26 -1.32 7.85 -3.16
C LYS A 26 -1.73 8.39 -1.80
N LYS A 27 -1.80 7.53 -0.79
CA LYS A 27 -2.28 7.89 0.56
C LYS A 27 -1.21 8.61 1.40
N GLN A 28 0.06 8.27 1.23
CA GLN A 28 1.21 8.96 1.84
C GLN A 28 1.93 9.90 0.86
N SER A 29 1.19 10.84 0.28
CA SER A 29 1.73 11.82 -0.66
C SER A 29 2.68 12.86 -0.03
N GLY A 30 2.73 12.96 1.30
CA GLY A 30 3.63 13.86 2.07
C GLY A 30 4.87 13.19 2.69
N HIS A 31 4.87 11.86 2.87
CA HIS A 31 5.94 11.14 3.58
C HIS A 31 6.99 10.60 2.61
N ARG A 32 8.22 10.30 3.03
CA ARG A 32 9.24 9.70 2.13
C ARG A 32 9.29 8.17 2.20
N VAL A 33 8.71 7.61 3.25
CA VAL A 33 8.71 6.19 3.60
C VAL A 33 7.26 5.80 3.86
N ILE A 34 6.84 4.63 3.41
CA ILE A 34 5.51 4.08 3.67
C ILE A 34 5.47 3.52 5.09
N SER A 35 4.58 4.02 5.95
CA SER A 35 4.42 3.48 7.30
C SER A 35 3.92 2.02 7.29
N GLU A 36 4.43 1.19 8.19
CA GLU A 36 3.97 -0.20 8.36
C GLU A 36 2.49 -0.29 8.75
N GLU A 37 1.99 0.67 9.53
CA GLU A 37 0.57 0.76 9.89
C GLU A 37 -0.33 0.87 8.65
N LEU A 38 0.11 1.64 7.65
CA LEU A 38 -0.63 1.85 6.42
C LEU A 38 -0.61 0.62 5.51
N ILE A 39 0.46 -0.17 5.59
CA ILE A 39 0.55 -1.48 4.92
C ILE A 39 -0.47 -2.44 5.53
N ARG A 40 -0.51 -2.55 6.86
CA ARG A 40 -1.49 -3.40 7.56
C ARG A 40 -2.93 -2.97 7.28
N GLU A 41 -3.21 -1.67 7.22
CA GLU A 41 -4.54 -1.16 6.85
C GLU A 41 -4.96 -1.68 5.47
N PHE A 42 -4.04 -1.73 4.50
CA PHE A 42 -4.34 -2.23 3.17
C PHE A 42 -4.61 -3.74 3.16
N ASP A 43 -3.83 -4.53 3.91
CA ASP A 43 -4.02 -5.99 3.98
C ASP A 43 -5.36 -6.34 4.63
N ILE A 44 -5.75 -5.61 5.69
CA ILE A 44 -7.08 -5.73 6.31
C ILE A 44 -8.20 -5.41 5.30
N ILE A 45 -8.00 -4.43 4.42
CA ILE A 45 -8.99 -4.09 3.38
C ILE A 45 -9.11 -5.22 2.34
N LEU A 46 -8.01 -5.90 2.01
CA LEU A 46 -8.04 -7.04 1.08
C LEU A 46 -8.75 -8.26 1.68
N GLU A 47 -8.48 -8.60 2.93
CA GLU A 47 -9.14 -9.72 3.63
C GLU A 47 -10.66 -9.50 3.72
N ARG A 48 -11.09 -8.29 4.09
CA ARG A 48 -12.51 -7.94 4.10
C ARG A 48 -13.15 -7.98 2.73
N ARG A 49 -12.39 -7.72 1.67
CA ARG A 49 -12.90 -7.76 0.30
C ARG A 49 -13.08 -9.20 -0.19
N SER A 50 -12.16 -10.11 0.15
CA SER A 50 -12.34 -11.54 -0.12
C SER A 50 -13.53 -12.12 0.64
N GLU A 51 -13.75 -11.73 1.90
CA GLU A 51 -14.91 -12.19 2.69
C GLU A 51 -16.24 -11.78 2.06
N VAL A 52 -16.32 -10.56 1.52
CA VAL A 52 -17.53 -10.04 0.87
C VAL A 52 -17.75 -10.68 -0.50
N ASP A 53 -16.68 -10.94 -1.26
CA ASP A 53 -16.76 -11.60 -2.57
C ASP A 53 -17.14 -13.10 -2.45
N GLU A 54 -16.81 -13.77 -1.33
CA GLU A 54 -17.23 -15.16 -1.06
C GLU A 54 -18.69 -15.29 -0.59
N LEU A 55 -19.28 -14.21 -0.08
CA LEU A 55 -20.67 -14.20 0.41
C LEU A 55 -21.71 -13.80 -0.65
N ALA A 56 -21.25 -13.35 -1.83
CA ALA A 56 -22.07 -12.82 -2.92
C ALA A 56 -22.30 -13.86 -4.03
#